data_AF-A0A2H6LKH3-F1
#
_entry.id   AF-A0A2H6LKH3-F1
#
_cell.length_a   1.000
_cell.length_b   1.000
_cell.length_c   1.000
_cell.angle_alpha   90.00
_cell.angle_beta   90.00
_cell.angle_gamma   90.00
#
_symmetry.space_group_name_H-M   'P 1'
#
loop_
_entity.id
_entity.type
_entity.pdbx_description
1 polymer ?
#
loop_
_entity_poly.entity_id
_entity_poly.type
_entity_poly.pdbx_seq_one_letter_code
_entity_poly.pdbx_strand_id
1 'polypeptide(L)'
;MQIVPIFISGVVGAACSVAFSFGVASLPCGLVSKGADSVCQVRSFGKAVDSWKFGFIVGGLVGLIFSPRHQFISRFQPIHLSTASLITLGIYFSISQSTGVSSLSSNSLKIRVSARDYLPHLYSPRLSAFLATIRWAETGTSEPESYRKLVFNGTFNDFSTHPLKKQCAPINGKNVCSTAAGAYQMLDISWYDLRPKLNLKDFSPASQDKMAIEYIRRNNALSDIEAGRFDTAVCKVGRIWASFPCNNYNQNAKSIAQLRTYYQQQLQKFEISRK
;
A
#
# COMPACT_ATOMS: atom_id res chain seq x y z
N MET A 1 -6.86 -26.43 -48.55
CA MET A 1 -7.97 -25.70 -47.89
C MET A 1 -8.31 -26.39 -46.58
N GLN A 2 -7.65 -26.01 -45.47
CA GLN A 2 -7.97 -26.54 -44.11
C GLN A 2 -7.40 -25.64 -42.98
N ILE A 3 -7.09 -24.37 -43.27
CA ILE A 3 -6.50 -23.41 -42.30
C ILE A 3 -7.59 -22.60 -41.56
N VAL A 4 -8.82 -22.62 -42.05
CA VAL A 4 -9.93 -21.82 -41.52
C VAL A 4 -10.49 -22.30 -40.16
N PRO A 5 -10.63 -23.60 -39.83
CA PRO A 5 -11.35 -23.99 -38.62
C PRO A 5 -10.55 -23.82 -37.31
N ILE A 6 -9.22 -23.79 -37.36
CA ILE A 6 -8.35 -23.65 -36.17
C ILE A 6 -8.26 -22.18 -35.73
N PHE A 7 -8.24 -21.26 -36.69
CA PHE A 7 -8.21 -19.82 -36.38
C PHE A 7 -9.54 -19.33 -35.78
N ILE A 8 -10.66 -19.90 -36.22
CA ILE A 8 -11.99 -19.55 -35.69
C ILE A 8 -12.16 -20.04 -34.25
N SER A 9 -11.68 -21.23 -33.89
CA SER A 9 -11.83 -21.73 -32.50
C SER A 9 -10.96 -20.96 -31.50
N GLY A 10 -9.77 -20.51 -31.91
CA GLY A 10 -8.88 -19.70 -31.07
C GLY A 10 -9.44 -18.30 -30.78
N VAL A 11 -10.05 -17.66 -31.78
CA VAL A 11 -10.67 -16.33 -31.63
C VAL A 11 -11.97 -16.41 -30.82
N VAL A 12 -12.79 -17.46 -31.00
CA VAL A 12 -14.02 -17.68 -30.22
C VAL A 12 -13.71 -17.95 -28.74
N GLY A 13 -12.66 -18.73 -28.43
CA GLY A 13 -12.24 -18.97 -27.05
C GLY A 13 -11.74 -17.70 -26.34
N ALA A 14 -11.01 -16.83 -27.04
CA ALA A 14 -10.58 -15.54 -26.51
C ALA A 14 -11.75 -14.56 -26.34
N ALA A 15 -12.69 -14.52 -27.29
CA ALA A 15 -13.89 -13.69 -27.21
C ALA A 15 -14.84 -14.11 -26.07
N CYS A 16 -15.04 -15.41 -25.83
CA CYS A 16 -15.81 -15.91 -24.69
C CYS A 16 -15.15 -15.58 -23.33
N SER A 17 -13.82 -15.59 -23.25
CA SER A 17 -13.09 -15.27 -22.02
C SER A 17 -13.15 -13.78 -21.67
N VAL A 18 -13.13 -12.91 -22.70
CA VAL A 18 -13.32 -11.47 -22.55
C VAL A 18 -14.79 -11.15 -22.24
N ALA A 19 -15.75 -11.85 -22.85
CA ALA A 19 -17.18 -11.68 -22.55
C ALA A 19 -17.57 -12.16 -21.14
N PHE A 20 -16.89 -13.16 -20.57
CA PHE A 20 -17.10 -13.55 -19.17
C PHE A 20 -16.40 -12.61 -18.16
N SER A 21 -15.38 -11.88 -18.60
CA SER A 21 -14.64 -10.92 -17.77
C SER A 21 -15.22 -9.49 -17.83
N PHE A 22 -15.86 -9.13 -18.94
CA PHE A 22 -16.62 -7.88 -19.13
C PHE A 22 -18.14 -8.08 -19.05
N GLY A 23 -18.58 -9.32 -18.84
CA GLY A 23 -19.95 -9.68 -18.49
C GLY A 23 -20.26 -9.23 -17.07
N VAL A 24 -20.51 -7.93 -16.95
CA VAL A 24 -21.24 -7.34 -15.83
C VAL A 24 -22.52 -8.14 -15.66
N ALA A 25 -22.54 -9.03 -14.67
CA ALA A 25 -23.79 -9.42 -14.04
C ALA A 25 -24.33 -8.14 -13.39
N SER A 26 -25.18 -7.41 -14.10
CA SER A 26 -26.09 -6.44 -13.53
C SER A 26 -27.12 -7.21 -12.70
N LEU A 27 -26.67 -7.71 -11.55
CA LEU A 27 -27.58 -8.23 -10.54
C LEU A 27 -28.29 -7.03 -9.91
N PRO A 28 -29.64 -7.00 -9.89
CA PRO A 28 -30.35 -5.99 -9.13
C PRO A 28 -29.95 -6.14 -7.66
N CYS A 29 -29.43 -5.08 -7.06
CA CYS A 29 -29.38 -4.97 -5.61
C CYS A 29 -30.82 -5.00 -5.09
N GLY A 30 -31.26 -6.17 -4.65
CA GLY A 30 -32.43 -6.28 -3.78
C GLY A 30 -32.13 -5.57 -2.46
N LEU A 31 -33.06 -4.72 -2.03
CA LEU A 31 -33.12 -3.94 -0.78
C LEU A 31 -32.60 -2.49 -0.87
N VAL A 32 -33.40 -1.69 -1.56
CA VAL A 32 -33.49 -0.23 -1.41
C VAL A 32 -33.99 0.13 0.00
N SER A 33 -33.25 0.99 0.71
CA SER A 33 -33.86 2.04 1.53
C SER A 33 -33.87 3.32 0.70
N LYS A 34 -35.02 3.99 0.63
CA LYS A 34 -35.30 5.08 -0.31
C LYS A 34 -34.39 6.30 -0.04
N GLY A 35 -33.65 6.75 -1.05
CA GLY A 35 -33.10 8.11 -1.11
C GLY A 35 -31.58 8.29 -1.26
N ALA A 36 -30.83 7.36 -1.86
CA ALA A 36 -29.40 7.56 -2.11
C ALA A 36 -29.00 7.23 -3.56
N ASP A 37 -28.77 8.28 -4.35
CA ASP A 37 -28.00 8.21 -5.60
C ASP A 37 -26.53 8.00 -5.25
N SER A 38 -26.06 6.76 -5.26
CA SER A 38 -24.63 6.48 -5.25
C SER A 38 -24.32 5.19 -6.00
N VAL A 39 -23.55 5.33 -7.08
CA VAL A 39 -23.06 4.24 -7.91
C VAL A 39 -22.01 3.46 -7.11
N CYS A 40 -22.31 2.20 -6.77
CA CYS A 40 -21.34 1.30 -6.14
C CYS A 40 -20.33 0.81 -7.18
N GLN A 41 -19.17 1.45 -7.26
CA GLN A 41 -18.06 0.99 -8.10
C GLN A 41 -17.11 0.11 -7.26
N VAL A 42 -17.26 -1.21 -7.36
CA VAL A 42 -16.34 -2.17 -6.73
C VAL A 42 -15.07 -2.28 -7.57
N ARG A 43 -13.94 -1.78 -7.06
CA ARG A 43 -12.61 -2.05 -7.64
C ARG A 43 -12.16 -3.47 -7.29
N SER A 44 -12.41 -4.43 -8.17
CA SER A 44 -11.69 -5.72 -8.17
C SER A 44 -10.73 -5.76 -9.36
N PHE A 45 -9.58 -5.09 -9.22
CA PHE A 45 -8.56 -5.04 -10.29
C PHE A 45 -7.28 -5.81 -9.95
N GLY A 46 -7.28 -6.60 -8.87
CA GLY A 46 -6.09 -7.33 -8.41
C GLY A 46 -6.03 -8.82 -8.81
N LYS A 47 -7.15 -9.45 -9.16
CA LYS A 47 -7.22 -10.91 -9.43
C LYS A 47 -7.32 -11.28 -10.91
N ALA A 48 -7.64 -10.33 -11.79
CA ALA A 48 -7.88 -10.60 -13.21
C ALA A 48 -6.59 -10.79 -14.04
N VAL A 49 -5.47 -10.21 -13.59
CA VAL A 49 -4.22 -10.17 -14.39
C VAL A 49 -3.50 -11.51 -14.42
N ASP A 50 -3.70 -12.38 -13.43
CA ASP A 50 -3.09 -13.71 -13.37
C ASP A 50 -3.89 -14.80 -14.12
N SER A 51 -5.19 -14.57 -14.34
CA SER A 51 -6.07 -15.56 -14.99
C SER A 51 -5.85 -15.66 -16.51
N TRP A 52 -5.48 -14.57 -17.18
CA TRP A 52 -5.23 -14.60 -18.63
C TRP A 52 -3.97 -15.40 -18.99
N LYS A 53 -2.94 -15.36 -18.13
CA LYS A 53 -1.71 -16.16 -18.30
C LYS A 53 -1.98 -17.66 -18.14
N PHE A 54 -2.88 -18.04 -17.23
CA PHE A 54 -3.31 -19.43 -17.05
C PHE A 54 -4.09 -19.96 -18.26
N GLY A 55 -4.97 -19.15 -18.84
CA GLY A 55 -5.76 -19.53 -20.02
C GLY A 55 -4.91 -19.88 -21.24
N PHE A 56 -3.82 -19.14 -21.46
CA PHE A 56 -2.88 -19.40 -22.56
C PHE A 56 -2.10 -20.72 -22.38
N ILE A 57 -1.65 -21.01 -21.16
CA ILE A 57 -0.85 -22.22 -20.86
C ILE A 57 -1.71 -23.48 -20.93
N VAL A 58 -2.92 -23.45 -20.34
CA VAL A 58 -3.83 -24.60 -20.34
C VAL A 58 -4.40 -24.86 -21.73
N GLY A 59 -4.76 -23.81 -22.49
CA GLY A 59 -5.25 -23.95 -23.86
C GLY A 59 -4.21 -24.53 -24.83
N GLY A 60 -2.93 -24.14 -24.67
CA GLY A 60 -1.83 -24.69 -25.45
C GLY A 60 -1.53 -26.16 -25.15
N LEU A 61 -1.63 -26.57 -23.88
CA LEU A 61 -1.42 -27.97 -23.47
C LEU A 61 -2.56 -28.90 -23.92
N VAL A 62 -3.82 -28.45 -23.85
CA VAL A 62 -4.98 -29.27 -24.30
C VAL A 62 -4.98 -29.45 -25.81
N GLY A 63 -4.57 -28.44 -26.59
CA GLY A 63 -4.45 -28.54 -28.05
C GLY A 63 -3.38 -29.52 -28.54
N LEU A 64 -2.35 -29.78 -27.73
CA LEU A 64 -1.29 -30.75 -28.04
C LEU A 64 -1.65 -32.20 -27.63
N ILE A 65 -2.56 -32.38 -26.68
CA ILE A 65 -2.90 -33.71 -26.12
C ILE A 65 -4.07 -34.37 -26.86
N PHE A 66 -5.01 -33.61 -27.45
CA PHE A 66 -6.26 -34.16 -28.03
C PHE A 66 -6.35 -34.16 -29.57
N SER A 67 -5.24 -34.03 -30.31
CA SER A 67 -5.27 -34.12 -31.78
C SER A 67 -4.54 -35.38 -32.29
N PRO A 68 -5.24 -36.46 -32.65
CA PRO A 68 -4.60 -37.69 -33.11
C PRO A 68 -4.42 -37.65 -34.63
N ARG A 69 -3.55 -36.77 -35.15
CA ARG A 69 -2.99 -36.90 -36.50
C ARG A 69 -1.57 -36.32 -36.55
N HIS A 70 -0.60 -37.21 -36.41
CA HIS A 70 0.76 -36.94 -36.86
C HIS A 70 0.77 -36.76 -38.39
N GLN A 71 0.92 -35.52 -38.85
CA GLN A 71 1.49 -35.25 -40.15
C GLN A 71 2.64 -34.25 -39.99
N PHE A 72 3.84 -34.74 -40.29
CA PHE A 72 5.08 -33.99 -40.31
C PHE A 72 4.99 -32.97 -41.45
N ILE A 73 4.78 -31.69 -41.13
CA ILE A 73 4.83 -30.60 -42.13
C ILE A 73 6.24 -30.01 -42.11
N SER A 74 7.08 -30.52 -43.00
CA SER A 74 8.38 -29.95 -43.33
C SER A 74 8.22 -28.79 -44.30
N ARG A 75 8.04 -27.57 -43.77
CA ARG A 75 8.41 -26.25 -44.35
C ARG A 75 7.72 -25.13 -43.59
N PHE A 76 8.31 -24.72 -42.48
CA PHE A 76 8.07 -23.40 -41.88
C PHE A 76 9.36 -22.59 -42.02
N GLN A 77 9.36 -21.56 -42.86
CA GLN A 77 10.44 -20.59 -42.90
C GLN A 77 10.18 -19.48 -41.84
N PRO A 78 11.21 -19.00 -41.12
CA PRO A 78 11.09 -18.18 -39.91
C PRO A 78 10.64 -16.71 -40.14
N ILE A 79 10.07 -16.38 -41.30
CA ILE A 79 9.72 -14.99 -41.66
C ILE A 79 8.30 -14.62 -41.18
N HIS A 80 7.43 -15.60 -40.94
CA HIS A 80 6.01 -15.35 -40.61
C HIS A 80 5.69 -15.19 -39.11
N LEU A 81 6.65 -15.38 -38.19
CA LEU A 81 6.45 -15.04 -36.77
C LEU A 81 6.66 -13.55 -36.48
N SER A 82 7.37 -12.83 -37.35
CA SER A 82 7.71 -11.42 -37.10
C SER A 82 6.54 -10.48 -37.35
N THR A 83 5.67 -10.79 -38.34
CA THR A 83 4.55 -9.90 -38.70
C THR A 83 3.41 -9.94 -37.67
N ALA A 84 3.09 -11.12 -37.10
CA ALA A 84 2.06 -11.24 -36.07
C ALA A 84 2.47 -10.57 -34.74
N SER A 85 3.76 -10.61 -34.39
CA SER A 85 4.31 -9.92 -33.21
C SER A 85 4.37 -8.39 -33.39
N LEU A 86 4.60 -7.90 -34.61
CA LEU A 86 4.60 -6.46 -34.87
C LEU A 86 3.17 -5.88 -34.91
N ILE A 87 2.20 -6.62 -35.44
CA ILE A 87 0.79 -6.20 -35.45
C ILE A 87 0.23 -6.14 -34.02
N THR A 88 0.57 -7.10 -33.16
CA THR A 88 0.14 -7.10 -31.75
C THR A 88 0.79 -5.97 -30.94
N LEU A 89 2.05 -5.63 -31.22
CA LEU A 89 2.72 -4.48 -30.59
C LEU A 89 2.19 -3.14 -31.09
N GLY A 90 1.81 -3.05 -32.37
CA GLY A 90 1.18 -1.86 -32.96
C GLY A 90 -0.19 -1.56 -32.35
N ILE A 91 -1.03 -2.59 -32.20
CA ILE A 91 -2.34 -2.43 -31.54
C ILE A 91 -2.18 -2.03 -30.07
N TYR A 92 -1.16 -2.55 -29.37
CA TYR A 92 -0.85 -2.14 -28.00
C TYR A 92 -0.44 -0.66 -27.90
N PHE A 93 0.36 -0.15 -28.85
CA PHE A 93 0.82 1.24 -28.89
C PHE A 93 -0.26 2.24 -29.34
N SER A 94 -1.24 1.78 -30.13
CA SER A 94 -2.39 2.59 -30.56
C SER A 94 -3.48 2.69 -29.49
N ILE A 95 -3.69 1.63 -28.68
CA ILE A 95 -4.68 1.66 -27.57
C ILE A 95 -4.14 2.45 -26.38
N SER A 96 -2.82 2.53 -26.18
CA SER A 96 -2.21 3.32 -25.10
C SER A 96 -2.18 4.84 -25.35
N GLN A 97 -2.64 5.31 -26.53
CA GLN A 97 -2.75 6.74 -26.86
C GLN A 97 -4.20 7.27 -26.92
N SER A 98 -5.23 6.45 -26.68
CA SER A 98 -6.64 6.89 -26.75
C SER A 98 -7.30 7.23 -25.40
N THR A 99 -6.52 7.60 -24.38
CA THR A 99 -7.04 8.37 -23.23
C THR A 99 -6.50 9.79 -23.32
N GLY A 100 -7.11 10.58 -24.21
CA GLY A 100 -6.98 12.03 -24.21
C GLY A 100 -7.55 12.59 -22.92
N VAL A 101 -6.71 12.68 -21.89
CA VAL A 101 -6.95 13.53 -20.73
C VAL A 101 -6.63 14.94 -21.18
N SER A 102 -7.63 15.81 -21.15
CA SER A 102 -7.52 17.24 -21.44
C SER A 102 -6.33 17.84 -20.68
N SER A 103 -5.33 18.30 -21.43
CA SER A 103 -4.20 19.06 -20.91
C SER A 103 -4.69 20.44 -20.47
N LEU A 104 -5.17 20.54 -19.23
CA LEU A 104 -5.33 21.82 -18.56
C LEU A 104 -3.94 22.39 -18.25
N SER A 105 -3.61 23.43 -19.00
CA SER A 105 -2.62 24.48 -18.76
C SER A 105 -1.89 24.38 -17.41
N SER A 106 -0.67 23.84 -17.43
CA SER A 106 0.28 23.92 -16.33
C SER A 106 0.93 25.30 -16.31
N ASN A 107 0.15 26.32 -15.96
CA ASN A 107 0.65 27.66 -15.64
C ASN A 107 0.00 28.16 -14.35
N SER A 108 0.26 27.46 -13.24
CA SER A 108 0.52 28.13 -11.95
C SER A 108 1.13 27.13 -10.97
N LEU A 109 2.13 27.61 -10.24
CA LEU A 109 2.69 27.01 -9.02
C LEU A 109 3.59 25.77 -9.22
N LYS A 110 4.80 26.03 -9.74
CA LYS A 110 6.00 25.37 -9.18
C LYS A 110 6.15 25.80 -7.71
N ILE A 111 5.38 25.19 -6.81
CA ILE A 111 5.75 25.21 -5.40
C ILE A 111 6.97 24.33 -5.31
N ARG A 112 8.15 24.94 -5.11
CA ARG A 112 9.31 24.22 -4.58
C ARG A 112 8.99 23.86 -3.13
N VAL A 113 8.15 22.85 -2.92
CA VAL A 113 7.97 22.26 -1.59
C VAL A 113 9.26 21.51 -1.30
N SER A 114 10.07 22.11 -0.43
CA SER A 114 11.18 21.42 0.20
C SER A 114 10.64 20.15 0.85
N ALA A 115 11.24 18.99 0.61
CA ALA A 115 10.86 17.70 1.20
C ALA A 115 11.04 17.63 2.75
N ARG A 116 11.06 18.79 3.41
CA ARG A 116 11.20 18.99 4.85
C ARG A 116 9.88 19.34 5.54
N ASP A 117 8.83 19.64 4.79
CA ASP A 117 7.54 20.02 5.38
C ASP A 117 6.67 18.78 5.59
N TYR A 118 6.37 18.49 6.86
CA TYR A 118 5.34 17.53 7.25
C TYR A 118 4.05 17.92 6.53
N LEU A 119 3.58 17.08 5.59
CA LEU A 119 2.31 17.30 4.88
C LEU A 119 1.19 16.58 5.64
N PRO A 120 0.43 17.27 6.51
CA PRO A 120 -0.68 16.68 7.26
C PRO A 120 -1.81 16.11 6.38
N HIS A 121 -1.78 16.34 5.06
CA HIS A 121 -2.86 16.01 4.12
C HIS A 121 -2.65 14.73 3.30
N LEU A 122 -1.55 14.00 3.48
CA LEU A 122 -1.28 12.76 2.72
C LEU A 122 -2.13 11.56 3.19
N TYR A 123 -2.63 11.58 4.42
CA TYR A 123 -3.35 10.47 5.05
C TYR A 123 -4.76 10.88 5.50
N SER A 124 -5.62 9.90 5.76
CA SER A 124 -6.94 10.16 6.35
C SER A 124 -6.78 10.85 7.72
N PRO A 125 -7.74 11.69 8.17
CA PRO A 125 -7.68 12.29 9.51
C PRO A 125 -7.52 11.27 10.62
N ARG A 126 -8.15 10.09 10.48
CA ARG A 126 -8.04 8.98 11.44
C ARG A 126 -6.63 8.42 11.49
N LEU A 127 -6.02 8.14 10.34
CA LEU A 127 -4.65 7.66 10.29
C LEU A 127 -3.66 8.73 10.79
N SER A 128 -3.81 9.99 10.38
CA SER A 128 -2.99 11.12 10.85
C SER A 128 -3.09 11.29 12.37
N ALA A 129 -4.29 11.22 12.94
CA ALA A 129 -4.51 11.29 14.39
C ALA A 129 -3.90 10.09 15.12
N PHE A 130 -4.01 8.89 14.55
CA PHE A 130 -3.41 7.69 15.13
C PHE A 130 -1.88 7.79 15.14
N LEU A 131 -1.27 8.23 14.04
CA LEU A 131 0.18 8.48 13.96
C LEU A 131 0.62 9.57 14.95
N ALA A 132 -0.12 10.67 15.08
CA ALA A 132 0.13 11.68 16.11
C ALA A 132 0.09 11.10 17.53
N THR A 133 -0.86 10.20 17.79
CA THR A 133 -1.01 9.53 19.09
C THR A 133 0.18 8.63 19.41
N ILE A 134 0.68 7.86 18.43
CA ILE A 134 1.91 7.07 18.61
C ILE A 134 3.09 7.98 18.95
N ARG A 135 3.28 9.06 18.18
CA ARG A 135 4.40 10.00 18.40
C ARG A 135 4.38 10.61 19.79
N TRP A 136 3.21 11.04 20.23
CA TRP A 136 3.04 11.58 21.58
C TRP A 136 3.31 10.54 22.66
N ALA A 137 2.82 9.31 22.50
CA ALA A 137 3.01 8.26 23.49
C ALA A 137 4.50 7.86 23.63
N GLU A 138 5.22 7.82 22.51
CA GLU A 138 6.62 7.42 22.45
C GLU A 138 7.60 8.55 22.82
N THR A 139 7.29 9.81 22.48
CA THR A 139 8.24 10.93 22.61
C THR A 139 7.78 12.07 23.52
N GLY A 140 6.53 12.01 24.00
CA GLY A 140 5.89 13.08 24.78
C GLY A 140 5.30 14.21 23.95
N THR A 141 5.49 14.22 22.63
CA THR A 141 4.95 15.24 21.71
C THR A 141 4.60 14.65 20.34
N SER A 142 3.61 15.21 19.64
CA SER A 142 3.33 14.87 18.24
C SER A 142 3.84 15.92 17.25
N GLU A 143 4.51 16.95 17.75
CA GLU A 143 5.04 18.07 16.96
C GLU A 143 6.27 17.65 16.13
N PRO A 144 6.72 18.44 15.14
CA PRO A 144 7.80 18.07 14.22
C PRO A 144 9.12 17.65 14.90
N GLU A 145 9.37 18.11 16.12
CA GLU A 145 10.56 17.79 16.91
C GLU A 145 10.60 16.30 17.30
N SER A 146 9.44 15.63 17.37
CA SER A 146 9.34 14.19 17.64
C SER A 146 10.20 13.36 16.67
N TYR A 147 10.25 13.76 15.39
CA TYR A 147 11.01 13.07 14.34
C TYR A 147 12.52 13.06 14.55
N ARG A 148 13.05 13.89 15.46
CA ARG A 148 14.48 14.02 15.75
C ARG A 148 14.87 13.38 17.08
N LYS A 149 13.93 12.83 17.85
CA LYS A 149 14.19 12.33 19.21
C LYS A 149 15.03 11.05 19.19
N LEU A 150 15.96 10.95 20.12
CA LEU A 150 16.63 9.69 20.44
C LEU A 150 16.03 9.12 21.73
N VAL A 151 16.16 7.81 21.91
CA VAL A 151 15.71 7.12 23.13
C VAL A 151 16.40 7.70 24.39
N PHE A 152 15.66 7.79 25.48
CA PHE A 152 16.07 8.41 26.75
C PHE A 152 16.32 9.92 26.66
N ASN A 153 17.41 10.35 26.01
CA ASN A 153 17.77 11.76 25.90
C ASN A 153 18.54 12.07 24.60
N GLY A 154 18.31 13.28 24.09
CA GLY A 154 19.01 13.84 22.94
C GLY A 154 18.18 13.88 21.66
N THR A 155 18.79 14.43 20.63
CA THR A 155 18.22 14.55 19.29
C THR A 155 19.27 14.26 18.21
N PHE A 156 18.81 14.05 16.98
CA PHE A 156 19.65 13.95 15.79
C PHE A 156 19.17 14.92 14.70
N ASN A 157 20.09 15.35 13.84
CA ASN A 157 19.80 16.34 12.80
C ASN A 157 20.05 15.84 11.37
N ASP A 158 20.79 14.74 11.20
CA ASP A 158 20.97 14.10 9.92
C ASP A 158 19.89 13.03 9.70
N PHE A 159 19.07 13.24 8.67
CA PHE A 159 18.03 12.31 8.28
C PHE A 159 18.46 11.38 7.14
N SER A 160 19.70 11.47 6.63
CA SER A 160 20.17 10.63 5.51
C SER A 160 20.03 9.12 5.79
N THR A 161 20.05 8.73 7.07
CA THR A 161 19.84 7.37 7.55
C THR A 161 19.33 7.38 8.98
N HIS A 162 18.86 6.23 9.48
CA HIS A 162 18.64 6.04 10.91
C HIS A 162 19.96 6.32 11.67
N PRO A 163 19.93 7.01 12.83
CA PRO A 163 21.14 7.47 13.50
C PRO A 163 22.00 6.33 14.09
N LEU A 164 21.43 5.13 14.28
CA LEU A 164 22.11 3.92 14.79
C LEU A 164 22.84 4.14 16.12
N LYS A 165 22.41 5.15 16.90
CA LYS A 165 22.99 5.48 18.20
C LYS A 165 22.39 4.58 19.27
N LYS A 166 23.20 3.65 19.80
CA LYS A 166 22.83 2.85 20.96
C LYS A 166 23.02 3.67 22.23
N GLN A 167 21.95 3.83 23.01
CA GLN A 167 21.97 4.50 24.31
C GLN A 167 21.46 3.54 25.37
N CYS A 168 21.91 3.72 26.61
CA CYS A 168 21.51 2.89 27.74
C CYS A 168 21.08 3.77 28.91
N ALA A 169 20.06 3.33 29.63
CA ALA A 169 19.59 3.99 30.85
C ALA A 169 19.10 2.97 31.88
N PRO A 170 19.16 3.30 33.19
CA PRO A 170 18.59 2.47 34.22
C PRO A 170 17.06 2.54 34.19
N ILE A 171 16.41 1.40 33.92
CA ILE A 171 14.95 1.23 33.97
C ILE A 171 14.65 0.14 35.00
N ASN A 172 13.89 0.48 36.04
CA ASN A 172 13.55 -0.43 37.15
C ASN A 172 14.77 -1.15 37.75
N GLY A 173 15.87 -0.41 37.93
CA GLY A 173 17.12 -0.93 38.49
C GLY A 173 17.98 -1.78 37.54
N LYS A 174 17.56 -1.97 36.28
CA LYS A 174 18.33 -2.69 35.25
C LYS A 174 18.83 -1.73 34.19
N ASN A 175 20.07 -1.91 33.73
CA ASN A 175 20.59 -1.14 32.60
C ASN A 175 19.99 -1.67 31.29
N VAL A 176 19.16 -0.87 30.64
CA VAL A 176 18.49 -1.22 29.38
C VAL A 176 19.09 -0.38 28.27
N CYS A 177 19.55 -1.04 27.20
CA CYS A 177 20.08 -0.38 26.02
C CYS A 177 19.11 -0.47 24.84
N SER A 178 19.00 0.59 24.07
CA SER A 178 18.15 0.66 22.88
C SER A 178 18.79 1.55 21.81
N THR A 179 18.42 1.30 20.56
CA THR A 179 18.78 2.11 19.38
C THR A 179 17.62 2.96 18.89
N ALA A 180 16.50 2.97 19.64
CA ALA A 180 15.28 3.65 19.24
C ALA A 180 15.49 5.12 18.90
N ALA A 181 14.97 5.53 17.74
CA ALA A 181 15.05 6.90 17.26
C ALA A 181 13.82 7.32 16.46
N GLY A 182 13.66 8.64 16.36
CA GLY A 182 12.60 9.28 15.61
C GLY A 182 11.25 9.28 16.33
N ALA A 183 10.24 9.76 15.61
CA ALA A 183 8.92 10.04 16.18
C ALA A 183 8.21 8.77 16.65
N TYR A 184 8.54 7.63 16.06
CA TYR A 184 7.96 6.33 16.36
C TYR A 184 8.93 5.39 17.08
N GLN A 185 10.06 5.91 17.57
CA GLN A 185 11.10 5.16 18.29
C GLN A 185 11.52 3.87 17.57
N MET A 186 11.73 3.97 16.26
CA MET A 186 12.13 2.84 15.40
C MET A 186 13.51 2.35 15.83
N LEU A 187 13.68 1.02 15.90
CA LEU A 187 14.96 0.39 16.22
C LEU A 187 15.84 0.27 14.96
N ASP A 188 17.14 0.07 15.15
CA ASP A 188 18.07 -0.29 14.08
C ASP A 188 17.63 -1.54 13.31
N ILE A 189 17.15 -2.58 14.01
CA ILE A 189 16.61 -3.79 13.37
C ILE A 189 15.39 -3.49 12.49
N SER A 190 14.53 -2.55 12.92
CA SER A 190 13.36 -2.12 12.16
C SER A 190 13.76 -1.35 10.92
N TRP A 191 14.77 -0.49 11.05
CA TRP A 191 15.33 0.25 9.92
C TRP A 191 15.90 -0.68 8.86
N TYR A 192 16.74 -1.64 9.25
CA TYR A 192 17.31 -2.61 8.30
C TYR A 192 16.27 -3.51 7.65
N ASP A 193 15.19 -3.85 8.35
CA ASP A 193 14.08 -4.63 7.78
C ASP A 193 13.26 -3.81 6.76
N LEU A 194 12.84 -2.60 7.14
CA LEU A 194 11.84 -1.84 6.38
C LEU A 194 12.45 -0.98 5.27
N ARG A 195 13.66 -0.47 5.44
CA ARG A 195 14.32 0.39 4.45
C ARG A 195 14.33 -0.23 3.05
N PRO A 196 14.84 -1.47 2.84
CA PRO A 196 14.84 -2.08 1.51
C PRO A 196 13.41 -2.42 1.03
N LYS A 197 12.55 -2.92 1.93
CA LYS A 197 11.17 -3.36 1.60
C LYS A 197 10.27 -2.22 1.14
N LEU A 198 10.49 -1.02 1.68
CA LEU A 198 9.73 0.19 1.36
C LEU A 198 10.50 1.13 0.42
N ASN A 199 11.69 0.73 -0.06
CA ASN A 199 12.60 1.54 -0.87
C ASN A 199 12.85 2.94 -0.27
N LEU A 200 13.08 3.01 1.04
CA LEU A 200 13.33 4.26 1.75
C LEU A 200 14.73 4.78 1.42
N LYS A 201 14.80 6.03 0.98
CA LYS A 201 16.07 6.69 0.63
C LYS A 201 16.77 7.30 1.84
N ASP A 202 16.00 7.61 2.87
CA ASP A 202 16.43 8.35 4.04
C ASP A 202 15.56 7.97 5.26
N PHE A 203 15.85 8.55 6.41
CA PHE A 203 15.08 8.46 7.65
C PHE A 203 14.28 9.75 7.93
N SER A 204 13.91 10.50 6.88
CA SER A 204 13.10 11.72 6.97
C SER A 204 11.74 11.47 7.66
N PRO A 205 11.03 12.53 8.10
CA PRO A 205 9.70 12.39 8.67
C PRO A 205 8.73 11.54 7.83
N ALA A 206 8.72 11.72 6.51
CA ALA A 206 7.89 10.93 5.61
C ALA A 206 8.30 9.45 5.57
N SER A 207 9.59 9.15 5.62
CA SER A 207 10.10 7.77 5.69
C SER A 207 9.75 7.10 7.02
N GLN A 208 9.83 7.85 8.13
CA GLN A 208 9.41 7.38 9.46
C GLN A 208 7.90 7.07 9.50
N ASP A 209 7.05 7.94 8.94
CA ASP A 209 5.61 7.70 8.84
C ASP A 209 5.31 6.43 8.04
N LYS A 210 5.98 6.23 6.89
CA LYS A 210 5.84 5.01 6.07
C LYS A 210 6.21 3.74 6.85
N MET A 211 7.27 3.79 7.65
CA MET A 211 7.66 2.67 8.51
C MET A 211 6.57 2.36 9.56
N ALA A 212 6.05 3.38 10.23
CA ALA A 212 4.98 3.21 11.20
C ALA A 212 3.70 2.63 10.56
N ILE A 213 3.28 3.17 9.42
CA ILE A 213 2.13 2.68 8.65
C ILE A 213 2.33 1.21 8.24
N GLU A 214 3.53 0.81 7.82
CA GLU A 214 3.82 -0.57 7.46
C GLU A 214 3.70 -1.51 8.68
N TYR A 215 4.14 -1.11 9.87
CA TYR A 215 3.89 -1.89 11.08
C TYR A 215 2.40 -1.98 11.44
N ILE A 216 1.65 -0.89 11.30
CA ILE A 216 0.20 -0.89 11.50
C ILE A 216 -0.48 -1.87 10.52
N ARG A 217 -0.05 -1.85 9.25
CA ARG A 217 -0.54 -2.76 8.20
C ARG A 217 -0.23 -4.21 8.53
N ARG A 218 1.00 -4.53 8.90
CA ARG A 218 1.44 -5.90 9.25
C ARG A 218 0.67 -6.49 10.43
N ASN A 219 0.17 -5.64 11.33
CA ASN A 219 -0.64 -6.05 12.48
C ASN A 219 -2.15 -5.96 12.23
N ASN A 220 -2.59 -5.79 10.96
CA ASN A 220 -3.99 -5.71 10.56
C ASN A 220 -4.80 -4.64 11.31
N ALA A 221 -4.16 -3.51 11.66
CA ALA A 221 -4.80 -2.42 12.40
C ALA A 221 -5.31 -1.29 11.50
N LEU A 222 -4.86 -1.19 10.24
CA LEU A 222 -5.27 -0.11 9.33
C LEU A 222 -6.79 -0.04 9.12
N SER A 223 -7.44 -1.18 8.88
CA SER A 223 -8.89 -1.23 8.69
C SER A 223 -9.66 -0.84 9.95
N ASP A 224 -9.11 -1.09 11.14
CA ASP A 224 -9.72 -0.69 12.40
C ASP A 224 -9.59 0.81 12.63
N ILE A 225 -8.42 1.38 12.31
CA ILE A 225 -8.20 2.83 12.37
C ILE A 225 -9.21 3.55 11.45
N GLU A 226 -9.30 3.12 10.19
CA GLU A 226 -10.19 3.77 9.22
C GLU A 226 -11.67 3.61 9.60
N ALA A 227 -12.04 2.49 10.22
CA ALA A 227 -13.39 2.26 10.73
C ALA A 227 -13.67 2.92 12.10
N GLY A 228 -12.70 3.63 12.69
CA GLY A 228 -12.86 4.27 14.00
C GLY A 228 -12.82 3.31 15.20
N ARG A 229 -12.43 2.05 15.01
CA ARG A 229 -12.24 1.05 16.07
C ARG A 229 -10.89 1.25 16.77
N PHE A 230 -10.73 2.40 17.43
CA PHE A 230 -9.46 2.86 18.01
C PHE A 230 -8.85 1.85 18.98
N ASP A 231 -9.60 1.40 19.98
CA ASP A 231 -9.12 0.48 21.02
C ASP A 231 -8.58 -0.84 20.42
N THR A 232 -9.30 -1.40 19.44
CA THR A 232 -8.89 -2.61 18.72
C THR A 232 -7.57 -2.38 17.98
N ALA A 233 -7.44 -1.24 17.28
CA ALA A 233 -6.22 -0.88 16.59
C ALA A 233 -5.04 -0.72 17.57
N VAL A 234 -5.24 -0.05 18.71
CA VAL A 234 -4.22 0.12 19.76
C VAL A 234 -3.74 -1.22 20.27
N CYS A 235 -4.64 -2.13 20.66
CA CYS A 235 -4.22 -3.43 21.16
C CYS A 235 -3.49 -4.27 20.08
N LYS A 236 -3.90 -4.20 18.81
CA LYS A 236 -3.23 -4.92 17.71
C LYS A 236 -1.78 -4.49 17.52
N VAL A 237 -1.47 -3.22 17.77
CA VAL A 237 -0.10 -2.69 17.64
C VAL A 237 0.64 -2.55 18.98
N GLY A 238 0.02 -2.97 20.08
CA GLY A 238 0.56 -2.79 21.44
C GLY A 238 1.92 -3.45 21.66
N ARG A 239 2.24 -4.50 20.90
CA ARG A 239 3.55 -5.18 20.94
C ARG A 239 4.64 -4.45 20.14
N ILE A 240 4.27 -3.53 19.26
CA ILE A 240 5.22 -2.76 18.45
C ILE A 240 5.74 -1.57 19.25
N TRP A 241 4.85 -0.88 19.95
CA TRP A 241 5.16 0.32 20.72
C TRP A 241 5.04 0.05 22.21
N ALA A 242 6.16 0.12 22.91
CA ALA A 242 6.23 -0.14 24.34
C ALA A 242 5.36 0.81 25.17
N SER A 243 5.11 2.03 24.67
CA SER A 243 4.23 3.00 25.32
C SER A 243 2.74 2.62 25.26
N PHE A 244 2.35 1.65 24.43
CA PHE A 244 0.96 1.23 24.27
C PHE A 244 0.61 0.08 25.23
N PRO A 245 -0.67 -0.07 25.60
CA PRO A 245 -1.14 -1.20 26.40
C PRO A 245 -1.27 -2.48 25.55
N CYS A 246 -1.77 -3.57 26.15
CA CYS A 246 -1.96 -4.87 25.50
C CYS A 246 -0.63 -5.55 25.07
N ASN A 247 0.47 -5.24 25.78
CA ASN A 247 1.74 -5.97 25.75
C ASN A 247 2.13 -6.45 27.16
N ASN A 248 3.22 -7.23 27.25
CA ASN A 248 3.73 -7.83 28.49
C ASN A 248 5.12 -7.29 28.88
N TYR A 249 5.46 -6.06 28.48
CA TYR A 249 6.81 -5.51 28.69
C TYR A 249 7.07 -5.03 30.13
N ASN A 250 6.05 -5.04 31.00
CA ASN A 250 6.12 -4.55 32.38
C ASN A 250 6.75 -3.15 32.47
N GLN A 251 6.42 -2.30 31.49
CA GLN A 251 6.81 -0.90 31.42
C GLN A 251 5.60 -0.01 31.75
N ASN A 252 5.86 1.26 32.09
CA ASN A 252 4.82 2.25 32.40
C ASN A 252 4.08 2.72 31.15
N ALA A 253 3.36 1.82 30.49
CA ALA A 253 2.55 2.11 29.31
C ALA A 253 1.44 3.13 29.63
N LYS A 254 1.04 3.92 28.62
CA LYS A 254 -0.12 4.81 28.73
C LYS A 254 -1.40 3.99 28.83
N SER A 255 -2.39 4.49 29.56
CA SER A 255 -3.70 3.85 29.59
C SER A 255 -4.43 4.04 28.26
N ILE A 256 -5.30 3.09 27.88
CA ILE A 256 -6.18 3.23 26.71
C ILE A 256 -6.95 4.56 26.75
N ALA A 257 -7.43 4.97 27.93
CA ALA A 257 -8.16 6.22 28.09
C ALA A 257 -7.31 7.45 27.75
N GLN A 258 -6.05 7.51 28.20
CA GLN A 258 -5.12 8.60 27.86
C GLN A 258 -4.88 8.66 26.35
N LEU A 259 -4.61 7.51 25.73
CA LEU A 259 -4.39 7.40 24.28
C LEU A 259 -5.64 7.84 23.51
N ARG A 260 -6.83 7.42 23.94
CA ARG A 260 -8.10 7.78 23.30
C ARG A 260 -8.36 9.27 23.38
N THR A 261 -8.17 9.88 24.55
CA THR A 261 -8.36 11.33 24.72
C THR A 261 -7.46 12.11 23.77
N TYR A 262 -6.17 11.74 23.69
CA TYR A 262 -5.23 12.40 22.79
C TYR A 262 -5.59 12.19 21.31
N TYR A 263 -5.95 10.96 20.93
CA TYR A 263 -6.41 10.63 19.58
C TYR A 263 -7.60 11.49 19.15
N GLN A 264 -8.61 11.66 20.01
CA GLN A 264 -9.79 12.46 19.67
C GLN A 264 -9.46 13.95 19.47
N GLN A 265 -8.56 14.50 20.30
CA GLN A 265 -8.08 15.88 20.12
C GLN A 265 -7.38 16.05 18.76
N GLN A 266 -6.51 15.10 18.38
CA GLN A 266 -5.82 15.15 17.10
C GLN A 266 -6.79 14.91 15.92
N LEU A 267 -7.74 14.00 16.06
CA LEU A 267 -8.74 13.74 15.03
C LEU A 267 -9.54 15.00 14.70
N GLN A 268 -10.02 15.71 15.71
CA GLN A 268 -10.73 16.97 15.52
C GLN A 268 -9.85 18.01 14.78
N LYS A 269 -8.56 18.13 15.17
CA LYS A 269 -7.61 19.03 14.51
C LYS A 269 -7.44 18.71 13.01
N PHE A 270 -7.29 17.43 12.66
CA PHE A 270 -7.13 16.99 11.27
C PHE A 270 -8.42 17.01 10.44
N GLU A 271 -9.59 16.87 11.08
CA GLU A 271 -10.87 17.03 10.41
C GLU A 271 -11.17 18.49 10.08
N ILE A 272 -10.82 19.42 10.97
CA ILE A 272 -10.96 20.86 10.74
C ILE A 272 -10.00 21.33 9.65
N SER A 273 -8.73 20.91 9.68
CA SER A 273 -7.74 21.35 8.69
C SER A 273 -7.98 20.87 7.26
N ARG A 274 -8.91 19.93 7.05
CA ARG A 274 -9.34 19.47 5.72
C ARG A 274 -10.55 20.22 5.16
N LYS A 275 -11.27 21.01 5.97
CA LYS A 275 -12.38 21.84 5.53
C LYS A 275 -11.86 23.20 5.06
#